data_AF-A0A817BKT9-F1
#
_entry.id   AF-A0A817BKT9-F1
#
_cell.length_a   1.000
_cell.length_b   1.000
_cell.length_c   1.000
_cell.angle_alpha   90.00
_cell.angle_beta   90.00
_cell.angle_gamma   90.00
#
_symmetry.space_group_name_H-M   'P 1'
#
loop_
_entity.id
_entity.type
_entity.pdbx_description
1 polymer ?
#
loop_
_entity_poly.entity_id
_entity_poly.type
_entity_poly.pdbx_seq_one_letter_code
_entity_poly.pdbx_strand_id
1 'polypeptide(L)'
;MSKLRAARSYGLSRKAFYDNLEVEKTEGPQKHLFIAATSDCGLCGAANSSIVKNIRTQLTDEKQNFEGRKIIAIGDKSCTGLSRTHSSNMLLSVNEIGKRSLGFGDASAMHNN
;
A
#
# COMPACT_ATOMS: atom_id res chain seq x y z
N MET A 1 -21.86 -0.75 3.82
CA MET A 1 -21.62 0.59 4.41
C MET A 1 -21.28 0.59 5.91
N SER A 2 -21.71 -0.37 6.74
CA SER A 2 -21.49 -0.31 8.20
C SER A 2 -20.01 -0.38 8.62
N LYS A 3 -19.19 -1.23 7.98
CA LYS A 3 -17.78 -1.45 8.38
C LYS A 3 -16.85 -0.26 8.10
N LEU A 4 -17.11 0.50 7.02
CA LEU A 4 -16.31 1.68 6.69
C LEU A 4 -16.53 2.82 7.69
N ARG A 5 -17.76 3.01 8.18
CA ARG A 5 -18.06 4.01 9.22
C ARG A 5 -17.31 3.71 10.51
N ALA A 6 -17.29 2.45 10.93
CA ALA A 6 -16.54 2.01 12.11
C ALA A 6 -15.03 2.18 11.92
N ALA A 7 -14.47 1.81 10.76
CA ALA A 7 -13.04 1.98 10.49
C ALA A 7 -12.60 3.46 10.41
N ARG A 8 -13.50 4.34 9.96
CA ARG A 8 -13.18 5.76 9.78
C ARG A 8 -12.89 6.48 11.10
N SER A 9 -13.63 6.20 12.17
CA SER A 9 -13.38 6.82 13.47
C SER A 9 -12.00 6.45 14.03
N TYR A 10 -11.57 5.20 13.87
CA TYR A 10 -10.22 4.77 14.26
C TYR A 10 -9.11 5.52 13.51
N GLY A 11 -9.28 5.73 12.20
CA GLY A 11 -8.30 6.45 11.39
C GLY A 11 -8.22 7.94 11.73
N LEU A 12 -9.36 8.58 11.99
CA LEU A 12 -9.42 10.02 12.30
C LEU A 12 -8.73 10.35 13.62
N SER A 13 -8.97 9.58 14.67
CA SER A 13 -8.33 9.81 15.98
C SER A 13 -6.81 9.64 15.91
N ARG A 14 -6.32 8.63 15.17
CA ARG A 14 -4.88 8.42 14.97
C ARG A 14 -4.26 9.56 14.18
N LYS A 15 -4.93 10.04 13.13
CA LYS A 15 -4.44 11.18 12.34
C LYS A 15 -4.32 12.44 13.21
N ALA A 16 -5.36 12.77 13.98
CA ALA A 16 -5.33 13.93 14.87
C ALA A 16 -4.18 13.85 15.89
N PHE A 17 -3.85 12.65 16.39
CA PHE A 17 -2.71 12.47 17.27
C PHE A 17 -1.38 12.82 16.58
N TYR A 18 -1.15 12.33 15.36
CA TYR A 18 0.06 12.64 14.58
C TYR A 18 0.09 14.06 14.02
N ASP A 19 -1.04 14.73 13.82
CA ASP A 19 -1.08 16.13 13.36
C ASP A 19 -0.69 17.09 14.51
N ASN A 20 -0.96 16.72 15.77
CA ASN A 20 -0.62 17.53 16.94
C ASN A 20 0.80 17.26 17.47
N LEU A 21 1.33 16.08 17.19
CA LEU A 21 2.74 15.76 17.45
C LEU A 21 3.51 16.10 16.18
N GLU A 22 4.29 17.18 16.18
CA GLU A 22 5.21 17.50 15.10
C GLU A 22 6.34 16.44 15.07
N VAL A 23 6.03 15.25 14.52
CA VAL A 23 7.00 14.17 14.35
C VAL A 23 7.94 14.60 13.24
N GLU A 24 9.11 15.10 13.64
CA GLU A 24 10.16 15.41 12.68
C GLU A 24 10.56 14.15 11.92
N LYS A 25 10.68 14.28 10.59
CA LYS A 25 11.17 13.20 9.75
C LYS A 25 12.64 12.99 10.09
N THR A 26 12.99 11.78 10.54
CA THR A 26 14.38 11.43 10.87
C THR A 26 15.31 11.74 9.70
N GLU A 27 16.36 12.52 9.96
CA GLU A 27 17.44 12.81 9.03
C GLU A 27 18.33 11.57 8.86
N GLY A 28 18.07 10.80 7.81
CA GLY A 28 18.83 9.61 7.45
C GLY A 28 18.51 9.18 6.03
N PRO A 29 19.24 8.19 5.47
CA PRO A 29 18.97 7.68 4.13
C PRO A 29 17.53 7.18 4.05
N GLN A 30 16.69 7.92 3.31
CA GLN A 30 15.26 7.63 3.21
C GLN A 30 15.06 6.40 2.33
N LYS A 31 14.78 5.26 2.97
CA LYS A 31 14.32 4.06 2.27
C LYS A 31 12.83 4.20 2.01
N HIS A 32 12.44 4.19 0.74
CA HIS A 32 11.05 4.33 0.34
C HIS A 32 10.38 2.97 0.19
N LEU A 33 9.25 2.79 0.87
CA LEU A 33 8.39 1.61 0.78
C LEU A 33 7.06 2.00 0.16
N PHE A 34 6.71 1.38 -0.96
CA PHE A 34 5.43 1.54 -1.62
C PHE A 34 4.51 0.37 -1.24
N ILE A 35 3.31 0.68 -0.74
CA ILE A 35 2.30 -0.32 -0.43
C ILE A 35 1.16 -0.20 -1.44
N ALA A 36 1.05 -1.18 -2.33
CA ALA A 36 0.07 -1.21 -3.41
C ALA A 36 -1.16 -2.02 -3.00
N ALA A 37 -2.21 -1.34 -2.50
CA ALA A 37 -3.46 -1.98 -2.11
C ALA A 37 -4.42 -2.16 -3.30
N THR A 38 -4.66 -3.40 -3.74
CA THR A 38 -5.58 -3.74 -4.84
C THR A 38 -6.48 -4.93 -4.49
N SER A 39 -7.51 -5.17 -5.32
CA SER A 39 -8.41 -6.31 -5.15
C SER A 39 -8.02 -7.55 -5.96
N ASP A 40 -8.34 -8.72 -5.44
CA ASP A 40 -8.16 -10.01 -6.12
C ASP A 40 -9.27 -10.30 -7.15
N CYS A 41 -10.49 -9.81 -6.90
CA CYS A 41 -11.65 -10.10 -7.75
C CYS A 41 -11.67 -9.25 -9.03
N GLY A 42 -11.91 -9.85 -10.20
CA GLY A 42 -12.17 -9.17 -11.48
C GLY A 42 -13.36 -8.18 -11.45
N LEU A 43 -13.60 -7.45 -12.55
CA LEU A 43 -14.71 -6.50 -12.76
C LEU A 43 -14.67 -5.13 -12.04
N CYS A 44 -13.58 -4.78 -11.39
CA CYS A 44 -13.37 -3.47 -10.75
C CYS A 44 -13.08 -2.28 -11.70
N GLY A 45 -13.32 -2.44 -13.01
CA GLY A 45 -13.02 -1.43 -14.03
C GLY A 45 -11.58 -0.89 -13.96
N ALA A 46 -11.44 0.44 -14.06
CA ALA A 46 -10.15 1.12 -14.12
C ALA A 46 -9.46 1.35 -12.76
N ALA A 47 -10.09 1.02 -11.63
CA ALA A 47 -9.58 1.37 -10.30
C ALA A 47 -8.22 0.71 -9.98
N ASN A 48 -8.09 -0.59 -10.21
CA ASN A 48 -6.81 -1.26 -9.97
C ASN A 48 -5.74 -0.83 -10.99
N SER A 49 -6.16 -0.57 -12.23
CA SER A 49 -5.26 -0.10 -13.29
C SER A 49 -4.71 1.30 -13.01
N SER A 50 -5.50 2.21 -12.42
CA SER A 50 -5.02 3.55 -12.06
C SER A 50 -4.02 3.51 -10.90
N ILE A 51 -4.23 2.65 -9.90
CA ILE A 51 -3.30 2.44 -8.78
C ILE A 51 -1.95 1.95 -9.31
N VAL A 52 -1.93 0.90 -10.13
CA VAL A 52 -0.70 0.35 -10.71
C VAL A 52 0.02 1.40 -11.56
N LYS A 53 -0.70 2.18 -12.37
CA LYS A 53 -0.11 3.25 -13.19
C LYS A 53 0.52 4.35 -12.33
N ASN A 54 -0.17 4.82 -11.30
CA ASN A 54 0.32 5.88 -10.43
C ASN A 54 1.60 5.46 -9.70
N ILE A 55 1.62 4.24 -9.15
CA ILE A 55 2.80 3.68 -8.49
C ILE A 55 3.95 3.55 -9.49
N ARG A 56 3.69 3.07 -10.71
CA ARG A 56 4.72 3.00 -11.76
C ARG A 56 5.29 4.39 -12.08
N THR A 57 4.45 5.41 -12.23
CA THR A 57 4.92 6.78 -12.48
C THR A 57 5.81 7.28 -11.33
N GLN A 58 5.45 7.02 -10.07
CA GLN A 58 6.27 7.38 -8.91
C GLN A 58 7.58 6.58 -8.81
N LEU A 59 7.59 5.33 -9.26
CA LEU A 59 8.79 4.48 -9.31
C LEU A 59 9.73 4.86 -10.46
N THR A 60 9.23 5.50 -11.52
CA THR A 60 10.03 5.98 -12.66
C THR A 60 10.46 7.44 -12.49
N ASP A 61 9.87 8.19 -11.55
CA ASP A 61 10.28 9.57 -11.30
C ASP A 61 11.72 9.61 -10.74
N GLU A 62 12.65 10.02 -11.60
CA GLU A 62 14.10 10.11 -11.34
C GLU A 62 14.46 11.29 -10.43
N LYS A 63 13.57 12.28 -10.28
CA LYS A 63 13.80 13.43 -9.37
C LYS A 63 13.88 13.00 -7.91
N GLN A 64 13.39 11.80 -7.64
CA GLN A 64 13.44 11.16 -6.35
C GLN A 64 14.50 10.06 -6.39
N ASN A 65 15.75 10.44 -6.16
CA ASN A 65 16.90 9.52 -6.10
C ASN A 65 16.76 8.60 -4.87
N PHE A 66 15.93 7.57 -5.00
CA PHE A 66 15.59 6.62 -3.94
C PHE A 66 16.29 5.30 -4.21
N GLU A 67 17.59 5.24 -3.92
CA GLU A 67 18.31 3.97 -3.85
C GLU A 67 17.61 3.05 -2.84
N GLY A 68 17.04 1.94 -3.33
CA GLY A 68 16.37 0.96 -2.47
C GLY A 68 14.85 1.09 -2.33
N ARG A 69 14.13 1.57 -3.36
CA ARG A 69 12.66 1.48 -3.43
C ARG A 69 12.19 0.04 -3.27
N LYS A 70 11.39 -0.22 -2.24
CA LYS A 70 10.79 -1.52 -1.96
C LYS A 70 9.29 -1.44 -2.18
N ILE A 71 8.69 -2.52 -2.70
CA ILE A 71 7.26 -2.59 -3.01
C ILE A 71 6.65 -3.75 -2.23
N ILE A 72 5.55 -3.49 -1.54
CA ILE A 72 4.66 -4.52 -0.99
C ILE A 72 3.38 -4.50 -1.84
N ALA A 73 3.14 -5.59 -2.54
CA ALA A 73 1.93 -5.80 -3.33
C ALA A 73 0.84 -6.44 -2.46
N ILE A 74 -0.33 -5.83 -2.43
CA ILE A 74 -1.50 -6.39 -1.76
C ILE A 74 -2.56 -6.65 -2.83
N GLY A 75 -2.90 -7.91 -2.97
CA GLY A 75 -3.80 -8.45 -3.97
C GLY A 75 -3.12 -8.71 -5.32
N ASP A 76 -3.69 -9.66 -6.05
CA ASP A 76 -3.08 -10.32 -7.21
C ASP A 76 -2.83 -9.38 -8.39
N LYS A 77 -3.65 -8.32 -8.51
CA LYS A 77 -3.52 -7.34 -9.60
C LYS A 77 -2.34 -6.39 -9.43
N SER A 78 -2.05 -5.95 -8.20
CA SER A 78 -0.86 -5.15 -7.94
C SER A 78 0.40 -5.94 -8.21
N CYS A 79 0.43 -7.21 -7.78
CA CYS A 79 1.51 -8.14 -8.05
C CYS A 79 1.72 -8.32 -9.55
N THR A 80 0.67 -8.70 -10.29
CA THR A 80 0.75 -8.92 -11.74
C THR A 80 1.11 -7.65 -12.52
N GLY A 81 0.62 -6.48 -12.08
CA GLY A 81 0.87 -5.20 -12.74
C GLY A 81 2.27 -4.64 -12.52
N LEU A 82 2.82 -4.81 -11.31
CA LEU A 82 4.12 -4.26 -10.91
C LEU A 82 5.27 -5.26 -11.10
N SER A 83 5.05 -6.55 -10.90
CA SER A 83 6.08 -7.59 -11.07
C SER A 83 6.62 -7.64 -12.50
N ARG A 84 5.79 -7.34 -13.51
CA ARG A 84 6.24 -7.28 -14.92
C ARG A 84 7.32 -6.23 -15.19
N THR A 85 7.32 -5.13 -14.44
CA THR A 85 8.24 -4.01 -14.68
C THR A 85 9.28 -3.84 -13.57
N HIS A 86 8.93 -4.20 -12.33
CA HIS A 86 9.71 -3.92 -11.12
C HIS A 86 9.72 -5.11 -10.14
N SER A 87 9.82 -6.34 -10.66
CA SER A 87 9.92 -7.56 -9.84
C SER A 87 11.10 -7.52 -8.86
N SER A 88 12.24 -6.97 -9.27
CA SER A 88 13.44 -6.81 -8.44
C SER A 88 13.23 -5.97 -7.19
N ASN A 89 12.23 -5.08 -7.19
CA ASN A 89 11.94 -4.17 -6.11
C ASN A 89 10.82 -4.68 -5.19
N MET A 90 10.22 -5.82 -5.51
CA MET A 90 9.10 -6.38 -4.75
C MET A 90 9.61 -7.19 -3.55
N LEU A 91 9.23 -6.77 -2.35
CA LEU A 91 9.61 -7.42 -1.10
C LEU A 91 8.65 -8.54 -0.71
N LEU A 92 7.37 -8.23 -0.81
CA LEU A 92 6.30 -9.10 -0.35
C LEU A 92 5.10 -8.91 -1.26
N SER A 93 4.45 -10.03 -1.58
CA SER A 93 3.15 -10.04 -2.23
C SER A 93 2.20 -10.80 -1.33
N VAL A 94 1.08 -10.18 -0.97
CA VAL A 94 0.05 -10.78 -0.13
C VAL A 94 -1.24 -10.86 -0.93
N ASN A 95 -1.70 -12.08 -1.19
CA ASN A 95 -2.92 -12.35 -1.95
C ASN A 95 -4.02 -12.84 -1.00
N GLU A 96 -5.25 -12.99 -1.53
CA GLU A 96 -6.44 -13.50 -0.83
C GLU A 96 -6.98 -12.57 0.26
N ILE A 97 -6.58 -11.31 0.28
CA ILE A 97 -7.04 -10.34 1.27
C ILE A 97 -8.43 -9.83 0.86
N GLY A 98 -9.39 -10.02 1.76
CA GLY A 98 -10.76 -9.56 1.55
C GLY A 98 -11.67 -10.52 0.78
N LYS A 99 -11.25 -11.76 0.52
CA LYS A 99 -12.18 -12.84 0.10
C LYS A 99 -13.21 -13.17 1.18
N ARG A 100 -12.81 -13.08 2.46
CA ARG A 100 -13.73 -12.98 3.61
C ARG A 100 -13.80 -11.53 4.06
N SER A 101 -14.81 -11.19 4.85
CA SER A 101 -14.96 -9.84 5.40
C SER A 101 -13.64 -9.29 5.95
N LEU A 102 -13.09 -8.24 5.33
CA LEU A 102 -11.91 -7.51 5.83
C LEU A 102 -12.08 -7.16 7.31
N GLY A 103 -11.14 -7.64 8.12
CA GLY A 103 -11.13 -7.44 9.56
C GLY A 103 -9.75 -7.05 10.10
N PHE A 104 -9.67 -6.81 11.41
CA PHE A 104 -8.42 -6.45 12.07
C PHE A 104 -7.35 -7.55 11.97
N GLY A 105 -7.76 -8.82 11.97
CA GLY A 105 -6.85 -9.96 11.86
C GLY A 105 -6.01 -9.92 10.57
N ASP A 106 -6.62 -9.55 9.45
CA ASP A 106 -5.92 -9.43 8.17
C ASP A 106 -4.85 -8.33 8.23
N ALA A 107 -5.19 -7.17 8.82
CA ALA A 107 -4.25 -6.06 8.97
C ALA A 107 -3.07 -6.40 9.90
N SER A 108 -3.34 -7.11 11.01
CA SER A 108 -2.29 -7.52 11.96
C SER A 108 -1.31 -8.51 11.33
N ALA A 109 -1.79 -9.42 10.47
CA ALA A 109 -0.92 -10.37 9.77
C ALA A 109 0.06 -9.67 8.81
N MET A 110 -0.37 -8.57 8.18
CA MET A 110 0.49 -7.79 7.27
C MET A 110 1.52 -6.95 8.01
N HIS A 111 1.26 -6.56 9.25
CA HIS A 111 2.17 -5.73 10.04
C HIS A 111 3.37 -6.53 10.58
N ASN A 112 3.18 -7.83 10.84
CA ASN A 112 4.13 -8.67 11.57
C ASN A 112 5.19 -9.36 10.69
N ASN A 113 5.22 -9.07 9.38
CA ASN A 113 6.12 -9.67 8.38
C ASN A 113 6.93 -8.57 7.69
#